data_AF-A0A814AKF4-F1
#
_entry.id   AF-A0A814AKF4-F1
#
_cell.length_a   1.000
_cell.length_b   1.000
_cell.length_c   1.000
_cell.angle_alpha   90.00
_cell.angle_beta   90.00
_cell.angle_gamma   90.00
#
_symmetry.space_group_name_H-M   'P 1'
#
loop_
_entity.id
_entity.type
_entity.pdbx_description
1 polymer ?
#
loop_
_entity_poly.entity_id
_entity_poly.type
_entity_poly.pdbx_seq_one_letter_code
_entity_poly.pdbx_strand_id
1 'polypeptide(L)'
;MWQTINLNDYVDSSLIDIETVKFNLSAWLGGFIHQNDTATISLTFLNQANQMVGNVSSIGPVDNVDRSNVTSFLFRQTTGVVPAGARSVTVLVLIARTIGPINDGYADNIGVFLYQ
;
A
#
# COMPACT_ATOMS: atom_id res chain seq x y z
N MET A 1 9.74 -4.12 3.40
CA MET A 1 9.43 -5.47 2.89
C MET A 1 8.51 -5.35 1.69
N TRP A 2 8.48 -6.32 0.78
CA TRP A 2 7.51 -6.32 -0.33
C TRP A 2 6.97 -7.72 -0.61
N GLN A 3 5.82 -7.77 -1.25
CA GLN A 3 5.24 -8.97 -1.83
C GLN A 3 4.67 -8.65 -3.20
N THR A 4 4.92 -9.49 -4.19
CA THR A 4 4.28 -9.42 -5.50
C THR A 4 3.20 -10.50 -5.58
N ILE A 5 1.99 -10.09 -5.94
CA ILE A 5 0.79 -10.93 -5.99
C ILE A 5 0.36 -11.04 -7.45
N ASN A 6 0.14 -12.27 -7.92
CA ASN A 6 -0.42 -12.51 -9.25
C ASN A 6 -1.93 -12.21 -9.23
N LEU A 7 -2.40 -11.27 -10.05
CA LEU A 7 -3.80 -10.86 -10.07
C LEU A 7 -4.70 -11.91 -10.74
N ASN A 8 -4.15 -12.73 -11.64
CA ASN A 8 -4.89 -13.79 -12.32
C ASN A 8 -5.40 -14.87 -11.35
N ASP A 9 -4.85 -14.95 -10.14
CA ASP A 9 -5.30 -15.87 -9.11
C ASP A 9 -6.60 -15.39 -8.42
N TYR A 10 -7.01 -14.13 -8.64
CA TYR A 10 -8.12 -13.49 -7.93
C TYR A 10 -9.19 -12.88 -8.84
N VAL A 11 -8.84 -12.44 -10.04
CA VAL A 11 -9.75 -11.76 -10.98
C VAL A 11 -9.43 -12.16 -12.42
N ASP A 12 -10.47 -12.28 -13.27
CA ASP A 12 -10.31 -12.48 -14.70
C ASP A 12 -9.64 -11.27 -15.35
N SER A 13 -8.50 -11.50 -16.04
CA SER A 13 -7.72 -10.45 -16.68
C SER A 13 -8.51 -9.65 -17.72
N SER A 14 -9.54 -10.23 -18.34
CA SER A 14 -10.38 -9.50 -19.31
C SER A 14 -11.14 -8.35 -18.65
N LEU A 15 -11.52 -8.48 -17.38
CA LEU A 15 -12.20 -7.43 -16.61
C LEU A 15 -11.24 -6.30 -16.20
N ILE A 16 -9.97 -6.66 -15.94
CA ILE A 16 -8.88 -5.70 -15.72
C ILE A 16 -8.62 -4.91 -17.01
N ASP A 17 -8.56 -5.60 -18.15
CA ASP A 17 -8.20 -4.98 -19.43
C ASP A 17 -9.26 -3.98 -19.95
N ILE A 18 -10.51 -4.09 -19.50
CA ILE A 18 -11.58 -3.10 -19.74
C ILE A 18 -11.77 -2.11 -18.57
N GLU A 19 -10.85 -2.09 -17.60
CA GLU A 19 -10.79 -1.15 -16.48
C GLU A 19 -12.03 -1.13 -15.56
N THR A 20 -12.70 -2.28 -15.43
CA THR A 20 -13.89 -2.42 -14.56
C THR A 20 -13.54 -2.82 -13.12
N VAL A 21 -12.33 -3.36 -12.91
CA VAL A 21 -11.87 -3.83 -11.61
C VAL A 21 -11.30 -2.66 -10.81
N LYS A 22 -11.85 -2.44 -9.61
CA LYS A 22 -11.37 -1.47 -8.64
C LYS A 22 -10.61 -2.15 -7.52
N PHE A 23 -9.78 -1.39 -6.82
CA PHE A 23 -9.11 -1.83 -5.60
C PHE A 23 -9.42 -0.89 -4.43
N ASN A 24 -9.33 -1.43 -3.23
CA ASN A 24 -9.19 -0.70 -1.98
C ASN A 24 -7.91 -1.20 -1.29
N LEU A 25 -6.94 -0.30 -1.10
CA LEU A 25 -5.78 -0.52 -0.24
C LEU A 25 -6.11 0.06 1.13
N SER A 26 -5.94 -0.73 2.18
CA SER A 26 -6.11 -0.25 3.56
C SER A 26 -5.07 -0.84 4.50
N ALA A 27 -4.76 -0.12 5.57
CA ALA A 27 -3.96 -0.60 6.68
C ALA A 27 -4.15 0.30 7.91
N TRP A 28 -3.68 -0.20 9.05
CA TRP A 28 -3.41 0.60 10.23
C TRP A 28 -1.93 0.97 10.25
N LEU A 29 -1.63 2.27 10.16
CA LEU A 29 -0.26 2.79 10.13
C LEU A 29 0.01 3.58 11.41
N GLY A 30 1.17 3.40 12.02
CA GLY A 30 1.41 3.89 13.36
C GLY A 30 2.87 4.14 13.68
N GLY A 31 3.11 4.41 14.96
CA GLY A 31 4.46 4.50 15.51
C GLY A 31 4.46 4.79 17.00
N PHE A 32 5.63 5.06 17.56
CA PHE A 32 5.84 5.23 19.00
C PHE A 32 5.98 6.70 19.41
N ILE A 33 5.17 7.14 20.39
CA ILE A 33 5.21 8.48 21.02
C ILE A 33 5.48 9.62 20.01
N HIS A 34 6.43 10.51 20.31
CA HIS A 34 6.91 11.60 19.48
C HIS A 34 8.01 11.21 18.48
N GLN A 35 8.34 9.91 18.31
CA GLN A 35 9.34 9.51 17.31
C GLN A 35 8.77 9.70 15.90
N ASN A 36 9.56 10.34 15.02
CA ASN A 36 9.13 10.74 13.68
C ASN A 36 9.41 9.67 12.61
N ASP A 37 9.57 8.40 13.00
CA ASP A 37 9.62 7.32 12.03
C ASP A 37 8.27 7.20 11.32
N THR A 38 8.31 6.83 10.05
CA THR A 38 7.12 6.82 9.19
C THR A 38 6.82 5.44 8.66
N ALA A 39 5.53 5.16 8.46
CA ALA A 39 5.05 3.97 7.78
C ALA A 39 4.25 4.36 6.53
N THR A 40 4.60 3.75 5.39
CA THR A 40 3.95 3.94 4.09
C THR A 40 3.72 2.59 3.43
N ILE A 41 2.57 2.41 2.78
CA ILE A 41 2.29 1.24 1.94
C ILE A 41 1.94 1.70 0.53
N SER A 42 2.55 1.08 -0.46
CA SER A 42 2.36 1.42 -1.88
C SER A 42 2.00 0.19 -2.71
N LEU A 43 1.14 0.39 -3.70
CA LEU A 43 0.82 -0.54 -4.77
C LEU A 43 1.46 -0.09 -6.07
N THR A 44 2.20 -1.00 -6.70
CA THR A 44 2.72 -0.85 -8.06
C THR A 44 2.18 -1.98 -8.91
N PHE A 45 1.34 -1.66 -9.90
CA PHE A 45 0.81 -2.62 -10.85
C PHE A 45 1.82 -2.87 -11.97
N LEU A 46 1.99 -4.14 -12.34
CA LEU A 46 2.94 -4.58 -13.35
C LEU A 46 2.22 -5.38 -14.44
N ASN A 47 2.62 -5.18 -15.70
CA ASN A 47 2.16 -6.00 -16.81
C ASN A 47 2.90 -7.36 -16.87
N GLN A 48 2.58 -8.18 -17.87
CA GLN A 48 3.20 -9.51 -18.07
C GLN A 48 4.72 -9.45 -18.28
N ALA A 49 5.25 -8.32 -18.76
CA ALA A 49 6.69 -8.10 -18.95
C ALA A 49 7.37 -7.50 -17.69
N ASN A 50 6.69 -7.47 -16.54
CA ASN A 50 7.13 -6.83 -15.29
C ASN A 50 7.38 -5.33 -15.41
N GLN A 51 6.76 -4.65 -16.37
CA GLN A 51 6.82 -3.19 -16.51
C GLN A 51 5.67 -2.56 -15.73
N MET A 52 5.95 -1.44 -15.06
CA MET A 52 4.93 -0.68 -14.35
C MET A 52 3.87 -0.17 -15.32
N VAL A 53 2.60 -0.32 -14.94
CA VAL A 53 1.44 0.23 -15.63
C VAL A 53 0.60 1.07 -14.67
N GLY A 54 0.05 2.17 -15.18
CA GLY A 54 -0.68 3.15 -14.37
C GLY A 54 0.21 3.87 -13.35
N ASN A 55 -0.45 4.50 -12.37
CA ASN A 55 0.21 5.25 -11.30
C ASN A 55 0.37 4.40 -10.04
N VAL A 56 1.44 4.65 -9.28
CA VAL A 56 1.59 4.11 -7.93
C VAL A 56 0.50 4.69 -7.03
N SER A 57 -0.15 3.83 -6.26
CA SER A 57 -1.15 4.24 -5.25
C SER A 57 -0.63 3.93 -3.86
N SER A 58 -0.76 4.85 -2.91
CA SER A 58 -0.19 4.67 -1.57
C SER A 58 -1.08 5.19 -0.46
N ILE A 59 -0.83 4.68 0.74
CA ILE A 59 -1.32 5.22 2.02
C ILE A 59 -0.15 5.54 2.92
N GLY A 60 -0.28 6.63 3.67
CA GLY A 60 0.83 7.22 4.41
C GLY A 60 1.67 8.19 3.55
N PRO A 61 2.81 8.68 4.06
CA PRO A 61 3.38 8.33 5.36
C PRO A 61 2.45 8.71 6.52
N VAL A 62 2.50 7.93 7.60
CA VAL A 62 2.00 8.37 8.91
C VAL A 62 3.19 8.68 9.79
N ASP A 63 3.28 9.91 10.26
CA ASP A 63 4.35 10.41 11.12
C ASP A 63 3.89 10.64 12.58
N ASN A 64 4.69 11.34 13.39
CA ASN A 64 4.30 11.67 14.77
C ASN A 64 3.23 12.76 14.85
N VAL A 65 3.20 13.72 13.91
CA VAL A 65 2.24 14.83 13.88
C VAL A 65 0.86 14.29 13.56
N ASP A 66 0.75 13.40 12.58
CA ASP A 66 -0.49 12.67 12.26
C ASP A 66 -1.06 11.98 13.51
N ARG A 67 -0.19 11.39 14.33
CA ARG A 67 -0.53 10.67 15.56
C ARG A 67 -0.67 11.57 16.78
N SER A 68 -0.61 12.90 16.63
CA SER A 68 -0.64 13.84 17.76
C SER A 68 0.39 13.53 18.86
N ASN A 69 1.58 13.06 18.45
CA ASN A 69 2.71 12.70 19.32
C ASN A 69 2.43 11.57 20.34
N VAL A 70 1.46 10.69 20.09
CA VAL A 70 1.19 9.51 20.94
C VAL A 70 1.40 8.19 20.18
N THR A 71 1.69 7.12 20.93
CA THR A 71 1.72 5.77 20.38
C THR A 71 0.31 5.38 19.95
N SER A 72 0.09 5.25 18.65
CA SER A 72 -1.21 4.92 18.10
C SER A 72 -1.08 4.36 16.69
N PHE A 73 -2.12 3.65 16.27
CA PHE A 73 -2.37 3.33 14.87
C PHE A 73 -3.46 4.24 14.34
N LEU A 74 -3.30 4.68 13.10
CA LEU A 74 -4.29 5.42 12.35
C LEU A 74 -4.69 4.61 11.12
N PHE A 75 -5.98 4.38 10.95
CA PHE A 75 -6.49 3.76 9.75
C PHE A 75 -6.25 4.68 8.54
N ARG A 76 -5.71 4.10 7.47
CA ARG A 76 -5.54 4.77 6.18
C ARG A 76 -6.05 3.85 5.09
N GLN A 77 -6.71 4.43 4.11
CA GLN A 77 -7.15 3.72 2.93
C GLN A 77 -7.12 4.61 1.70
N THR A 78 -7.00 3.98 0.54
CA THR A 78 -7.21 4.62 -0.76
C THR A 78 -7.87 3.64 -1.71
N THR A 79 -8.59 4.16 -2.68
CA THR A 79 -9.27 3.37 -3.72
C THR A 79 -8.82 3.83 -5.10
N GLY A 80 -8.85 2.92 -6.06
CA GLY A 80 -8.59 3.25 -7.46
C GLY A 80 -9.06 2.15 -8.40
N VAL A 81 -8.77 2.34 -9.67
CA VAL A 81 -9.00 1.33 -10.71
C VAL A 81 -7.71 0.56 -10.94
N VAL A 82 -7.80 -0.75 -11.11
CA VAL A 82 -6.66 -1.57 -11.54
C VAL A 82 -6.38 -1.23 -13.01
N PRO A 83 -5.19 -0.71 -13.36
CA PRO A 83 -4.91 -0.26 -14.73
C PRO A 83 -5.03 -1.39 -15.75
N ALA A 84 -5.51 -1.07 -16.97
CA ALA A 84 -5.53 -2.02 -18.06
C ALA A 84 -4.15 -2.66 -18.30
N GLY A 85 -4.13 -3.97 -18.57
CA GLY A 85 -2.89 -4.72 -18.80
C GLY A 85 -2.12 -5.12 -17.53
N ALA A 86 -2.59 -4.75 -16.33
CA ALA A 86 -1.99 -5.25 -15.08
C ALA A 86 -2.19 -6.77 -14.96
N ARG A 87 -1.14 -7.47 -14.51
CA ARG A 87 -1.13 -8.92 -14.27
C ARG A 87 -0.61 -9.29 -12.89
N SER A 88 0.19 -8.42 -12.29
CA SER A 88 0.57 -8.54 -10.88
C SER A 88 0.54 -7.18 -10.19
N VAL A 89 0.51 -7.20 -8.87
CA VAL A 89 0.66 -6.01 -8.03
C VAL A 89 1.74 -6.26 -6.99
N THR A 90 2.69 -5.34 -6.89
CA THR A 90 3.66 -5.33 -5.80
C THR A 90 3.14 -4.44 -4.68
N VAL A 91 2.96 -5.02 -3.51
CA VAL A 91 2.69 -4.32 -2.25
C VAL A 91 4.02 -4.07 -1.56
N LEU A 92 4.42 -2.81 -1.43
CA LEU A 92 5.63 -2.41 -0.72
C LEU A 92 5.24 -1.79 0.61
N VAL A 93 5.78 -2.32 1.71
CA VAL A 93 5.75 -1.70 3.04
C VAL A 93 7.10 -1.06 3.29
N LEU A 94 7.10 0.27 3.38
CA LEU A 94 8.27 1.06 3.72
C LEU A 94 8.09 1.64 5.12
N ILE A 95 8.96 1.22 6.03
CA ILE A 95 9.11 1.84 7.33
C ILE A 95 10.41 2.66 7.30
N ALA A 96 10.29 3.98 7.29
CA ALA A 96 11.42 4.89 7.15
C ALA A 96 11.78 5.51 8.51
N ARG A 97 13.01 5.21 8.96
CA ARG A 97 13.58 5.75 10.17
C ARG A 97 14.04 7.19 9.98
N THR A 98 13.76 8.06 10.95
CA THR A 98 14.18 9.46 10.93
C THR A 98 15.50 9.67 11.70
N ILE A 99 15.57 9.35 12.99
CA ILE A 99 16.74 9.58 13.87
C ILE A 99 16.94 8.41 14.84
N GLY A 100 18.17 8.19 15.32
CA GLY A 100 18.46 7.24 16.39
C GLY A 100 18.64 5.80 15.87
N PRO A 101 18.91 4.81 16.75
CA PRO A 101 19.23 3.46 16.31
C PRO A 101 17.99 2.57 16.03
N ILE A 102 16.82 2.96 16.52
CA ILE A 102 15.57 2.18 16.45
C ILE A 102 14.71 2.73 15.31
N ASN A 103 13.92 1.86 14.69
CA ASN A 103 12.89 2.24 13.74
C ASN A 103 11.54 1.81 14.31
N ASP A 104 10.76 2.77 14.77
CA ASP A 104 9.49 2.58 15.46
C ASP A 104 8.28 3.00 14.60
N GLY A 105 8.38 2.88 13.27
CA GLY A 105 7.20 2.95 12.40
C GLY A 105 6.49 1.60 12.33
N TYR A 106 5.17 1.59 12.47
CA TYR A 106 4.35 0.38 12.58
C TYR A 106 3.34 0.28 11.44
N ALA A 107 3.07 -0.95 11.00
CA ALA A 107 2.01 -1.25 10.04
C ALA A 107 1.33 -2.56 10.44
N ASP A 108 0.00 -2.59 10.43
CA ASP A 108 -0.79 -3.77 10.74
C ASP A 108 -2.05 -3.86 9.87
N ASN A 109 -2.59 -5.08 9.75
CA ASN A 109 -3.83 -5.41 9.05
C ASN A 109 -3.88 -4.81 7.62
N ILE A 110 -2.82 -5.07 6.86
CA ILE A 110 -2.64 -4.60 5.49
C ILE A 110 -3.56 -5.43 4.57
N GLY A 111 -4.47 -4.77 3.86
CA GLY A 111 -5.42 -5.40 2.96
C GLY A 111 -5.43 -4.74 1.58
N VAL A 112 -5.49 -5.56 0.54
CA VAL A 112 -5.83 -5.15 -0.83
C VAL A 112 -7.07 -5.93 -1.23
N PHE A 113 -8.20 -5.24 -1.39
CA PHE A 113 -9.46 -5.82 -1.79
C PHE A 113 -9.80 -5.41 -3.21
N LEU A 114 -10.17 -6.38 -4.06
CA LEU A 114 -10.58 -6.15 -5.46
C LEU A 114 -12.09 -6.30 -5.59
N TYR A 115 -12.73 -5.40 -6.34
CA TYR A 115 -14.19 -5.39 -6.56
C TYR A 115 -14.54 -4.77 -7.93
N GLN A 116 -15.82 -4.84 -8.31
CA GLN A 116 -16.36 -4.26 -9.55
C GLN A 116 -17.40 -3.20 -9.21
#